data_AF-A0A653MPC2-F1
#
_entry.id   AF-A0A653MPC2-F1
#
_cell.length_a   1.000
_cell.length_b   1.000
_cell.length_c   1.000
_cell.angle_alpha   90.00
_cell.angle_beta   90.00
_cell.angle_gamma   90.00
#
_symmetry.space_group_name_H-M   'P 1'
#
loop_
_entity.id
_entity.type
_entity.pdbx_description
1 polymer ?
#
loop_
_entity_poly.entity_id
_entity_poly.type
_entity_poly.pdbx_seq_one_letter_code
_entity_poly.pdbx_strand_id
1 'polypeptide(L)'
;MLKNVQKSIASVVLLMLAAVNSASAAIPSGYYDLVDTSNADTLRDSLHEIIDDHQRFPYTSSATDTWDILEEADEDPDNASNIIDIYKNESYSKEGGGNSNYNREHTWPKSYGFPDDGSSNYPYTDAHHLFLANSGYNSSRSNKPYADCDSSCSEKVTTSSNNRGGSSTESNWTTGSGATGSWQTWSERKGDTARALMYLAVRYEGGTHGDTGASEPNLILTDDRALIANSNTGDNLTVAYMGLKSTLLQWHEDDPVDDFERRHNEAVYENQGNRNPFVDYPEYVTCVFEGNCSNSTGNSSGSTDAWINEIHYDNSGSDQNELVEIAGTSGTDLSGWSIVAYNGNGGSAYKTTSLSGTISNQDNGFGTVAFYISGLQNGASDGLALIDSVGSVIQFLSYEGTLTATSGAASGVTSTDIGVSETSSTSIGYSLQLSGSGQSYDDFTWESPASSTPDSVNNNQSF
;
A
#
# COMPACT_ATOMS: atom_id res chain seq x y z
N MET A 1 -60.43 -42.51 12.79
CA MET A 1 -59.35 -42.28 11.81
C MET A 1 -59.41 -40.83 11.35
N LEU A 2 -58.24 -40.22 11.06
CA LEU A 2 -57.99 -38.81 10.66
C LEU A 2 -57.65 -37.92 11.87
N LYS A 3 -56.43 -37.99 12.42
CA LYS A 3 -55.15 -37.33 12.02
C LYS A 3 -55.23 -35.78 12.03
N ASN A 4 -54.69 -35.22 13.11
CA ASN A 4 -54.23 -33.84 13.27
C ASN A 4 -53.17 -33.50 12.20
N VAL A 5 -53.28 -32.30 11.61
CA VAL A 5 -52.16 -31.62 10.94
C VAL A 5 -52.18 -30.16 11.38
N GLN A 6 -51.22 -29.79 12.23
CA GLN A 6 -50.82 -28.40 12.47
C GLN A 6 -50.13 -27.88 11.19
N LYS A 7 -50.59 -26.74 10.66
CA LYS A 7 -49.83 -25.95 9.69
C LYS A 7 -49.22 -24.76 10.42
N SER A 8 -47.91 -24.84 10.64
CA SER A 8 -47.07 -23.70 11.03
C SER A 8 -46.90 -22.80 9.81
N ILE A 9 -47.24 -21.52 9.93
CA ILE A 9 -46.96 -20.50 8.91
C ILE A 9 -45.58 -19.94 9.25
N ALA A 10 -44.58 -20.34 8.46
CA ALA A 10 -43.25 -19.75 8.51
C ALA A 10 -43.28 -18.39 7.79
N SER A 11 -42.96 -17.32 8.53
CA SER A 11 -42.71 -16.00 7.98
C SER A 11 -41.43 -16.03 7.14
N VAL A 12 -41.57 -15.79 5.84
CA VAL A 12 -40.43 -15.56 4.93
C VAL A 12 -39.96 -14.13 5.16
N VAL A 13 -38.86 -13.96 5.88
CA VAL A 13 -38.09 -12.71 5.93
C VAL A 13 -37.28 -12.66 4.65
N LEU A 14 -37.66 -11.76 3.73
CA LEU A 14 -36.89 -11.46 2.54
C LEU A 14 -35.74 -10.54 2.96
N LEU A 15 -34.56 -11.11 3.21
CA LEU A 15 -33.32 -10.34 3.30
C LEU A 15 -33.05 -9.75 1.91
N MET A 16 -33.28 -8.46 1.73
CA MET A 16 -32.64 -7.72 0.65
C MET A 16 -31.17 -7.57 1.07
N LEU A 17 -30.28 -8.37 0.47
CA LEU A 17 -28.88 -8.00 0.41
C LEU A 17 -28.81 -6.72 -0.43
N ALA A 18 -28.57 -5.59 0.22
CA ALA A 18 -28.03 -4.44 -0.49
C ALA A 18 -26.63 -4.87 -0.96
N ALA A 19 -26.44 -4.98 -2.27
CA ALA A 19 -25.11 -5.01 -2.83
C ALA A 19 -24.49 -3.65 -2.48
N VAL A 20 -23.54 -3.66 -1.55
CA VAL A 20 -22.66 -2.52 -1.32
C VAL A 20 -21.80 -2.48 -2.57
N ASN A 21 -22.07 -1.51 -3.45
CA ASN A 21 -21.11 -1.18 -4.50
C ASN A 21 -19.91 -0.56 -3.77
N SER A 22 -18.92 -1.37 -3.43
CA SER A 22 -17.58 -0.85 -3.16
C SER A 22 -17.12 -0.25 -4.50
N ALA A 23 -17.18 1.07 -4.63
CA ALA A 23 -16.45 1.74 -5.71
C ALA A 23 -14.99 1.31 -5.53
N SER A 24 -14.43 0.57 -6.49
CA SER A 24 -13.02 0.21 -6.42
C SER A 24 -12.22 1.49 -6.56
N ALA A 25 -11.25 1.71 -5.68
CA ALA A 25 -10.23 2.77 -5.78
C ALA A 25 -9.26 2.52 -6.96
N ALA A 26 -9.82 2.31 -8.15
CA ALA A 26 -9.08 1.95 -9.34
C ALA A 26 -8.58 3.23 -10.01
N ILE A 27 -7.27 3.31 -10.19
CA ILE A 27 -6.62 4.39 -10.93
C ILE A 27 -7.29 4.52 -12.31
N PRO A 28 -7.79 5.72 -12.68
CA PRO A 28 -8.40 5.92 -13.98
C PRO A 28 -7.43 5.52 -15.10
N SER A 29 -7.97 4.81 -16.10
CA SER A 29 -7.16 4.38 -17.25
C SER A 29 -6.50 5.59 -17.90
N GLY A 30 -5.18 5.53 -17.99
CA GLY A 30 -4.35 6.57 -18.60
C GLY A 30 -3.97 7.73 -17.70
N TYR A 31 -4.39 7.75 -16.42
CA TYR A 31 -4.11 8.87 -15.50
C TYR A 31 -2.59 9.14 -15.35
N TYR A 32 -1.78 8.08 -15.32
CA TYR A 32 -0.32 8.17 -15.18
C TYR A 32 0.47 7.90 -16.47
N ASP A 33 -0.18 7.94 -17.65
CA ASP A 33 0.48 7.64 -18.94
C ASP A 33 1.65 8.59 -19.28
N LEU A 34 1.67 9.78 -18.67
CA LEU A 34 2.70 10.80 -18.90
C LEU A 34 3.83 10.79 -17.85
N VAL A 35 3.80 9.86 -16.88
CA VAL A 35 4.87 9.75 -15.88
C VAL A 35 6.18 9.32 -16.56
N ASP A 36 7.24 10.09 -16.37
CA ASP A 36 8.60 9.79 -16.84
C ASP A 36 9.50 9.34 -15.69
N THR A 37 9.66 8.03 -15.60
CA THR A 37 10.38 7.39 -14.52
C THR A 37 11.90 7.26 -14.73
N SER A 38 12.45 7.88 -15.79
CA SER A 38 13.83 7.67 -16.22
C SER A 38 14.88 8.10 -15.20
N ASN A 39 14.58 9.10 -14.37
CA ASN A 39 15.38 9.54 -13.24
C ASN A 39 14.54 10.37 -12.25
N ALA A 40 15.14 10.78 -11.13
CA ALA A 40 14.44 11.45 -10.04
C ALA A 40 13.85 12.80 -10.45
N ASP A 41 14.61 13.59 -11.20
CA ASP A 41 14.17 14.93 -11.62
C ASP A 41 13.00 14.81 -12.61
N THR A 42 13.10 13.94 -13.62
CA THR A 42 12.00 13.74 -14.59
C THR A 42 10.77 13.10 -13.97
N LEU A 43 10.94 12.19 -13.01
CA LEU A 43 9.82 11.58 -12.31
C LEU A 43 9.09 12.63 -11.47
N ARG A 44 9.84 13.43 -10.73
CA ARG A 44 9.29 14.51 -9.92
C ARG A 44 8.54 15.53 -10.79
N ASP A 45 9.17 15.99 -11.88
CA ASP A 45 8.59 16.96 -12.81
C ASP A 45 7.30 16.41 -13.46
N SER A 46 7.34 15.18 -13.98
CA SER A 46 6.16 14.58 -14.63
C SER A 46 5.03 14.27 -13.65
N LEU A 47 5.34 13.89 -12.41
CA LEU A 47 4.33 13.75 -11.35
C LEU A 47 3.71 15.10 -10.99
N HIS A 48 4.53 16.15 -10.84
CA HIS A 48 4.04 17.51 -10.56
C HIS A 48 3.01 17.95 -11.62
N GLU A 49 3.34 17.82 -12.91
CA GLU A 49 2.45 18.19 -14.03
C GLU A 49 1.17 17.35 -14.11
N ILE A 50 1.13 16.14 -13.54
CA ILE A 50 -0.09 15.30 -13.53
C ILE A 50 -1.02 15.69 -12.39
N ILE A 51 -0.45 16.08 -11.25
CA ILE A 51 -1.21 16.32 -10.02
C ILE A 51 -1.46 17.80 -9.75
N ASP A 52 -0.86 18.70 -10.52
CA ASP A 52 -1.05 20.14 -10.41
C ASP A 52 -2.52 20.58 -10.59
N ASP A 53 -2.80 21.85 -10.31
CA ASP A 53 -4.08 22.49 -10.61
C ASP A 53 -5.37 21.79 -10.12
N HIS A 54 -5.31 21.11 -8.97
CA HIS A 54 -6.47 20.46 -8.36
C HIS A 54 -7.71 21.36 -8.28
N GLN A 55 -8.89 20.78 -8.47
CA GLN A 55 -10.16 21.48 -8.31
C GLN A 55 -10.32 21.92 -6.85
N ARG A 56 -10.45 23.23 -6.64
CA ARG A 56 -10.66 23.81 -5.31
C ARG A 56 -12.11 23.68 -4.86
N PHE A 57 -12.30 23.25 -3.62
CA PHE A 57 -13.56 23.37 -2.88
C PHE A 57 -13.42 24.41 -1.76
N PRO A 58 -14.48 25.14 -1.39
CA PRO A 58 -14.45 26.02 -0.23
C PRO A 58 -14.09 25.23 1.02
N TYR A 59 -13.44 25.89 2.00
CA TYR A 59 -13.24 25.25 3.29
C TYR A 59 -14.60 25.03 3.96
N THR A 60 -15.47 26.03 4.08
CA THR A 60 -16.84 25.81 4.57
C THR A 60 -17.87 26.52 3.70
N SER A 61 -18.93 25.79 3.32
CA SER A 61 -19.99 26.27 2.42
C SER A 61 -21.32 25.56 2.73
N SER A 62 -22.37 25.97 2.01
CA SER A 62 -23.66 25.26 1.95
C SER A 62 -23.82 24.40 0.68
N ALA A 63 -22.86 24.50 -0.24
CA ALA A 63 -22.64 23.52 -1.31
C ALA A 63 -21.47 22.62 -0.89
N THR A 64 -21.07 21.67 -1.74
CA THR A 64 -19.92 20.80 -1.47
C THR A 64 -18.71 21.60 -0.99
N ASP A 65 -18.19 21.23 0.17
CA ASP A 65 -17.00 21.81 0.79
C ASP A 65 -16.04 20.71 1.29
N THR A 66 -14.94 21.09 1.94
CA THR A 66 -13.98 20.08 2.42
C THR A 66 -14.51 19.21 3.56
N TRP A 67 -15.60 19.55 4.25
CA TRP A 67 -16.24 18.61 5.18
C TRP A 67 -16.91 17.47 4.45
N ASP A 68 -17.66 17.76 3.38
CA ASP A 68 -18.34 16.73 2.61
C ASP A 68 -17.33 15.73 2.04
N ILE A 69 -16.23 16.23 1.47
CA ILE A 69 -15.14 15.40 0.92
C ILE A 69 -14.49 14.56 2.02
N LEU A 70 -14.16 15.16 3.17
CA LEU A 70 -13.43 14.46 4.23
C LEU A 70 -14.31 13.48 5.01
N GLU A 71 -15.62 13.71 5.13
CA GLU A 71 -16.52 12.73 5.73
C GLU A 71 -16.75 11.51 4.83
N GLU A 72 -16.53 11.64 3.53
CA GLU A 72 -16.45 10.53 2.59
C GLU A 72 -15.07 9.85 2.66
N ALA A 73 -13.99 10.63 2.59
CA ALA A 73 -12.62 10.13 2.59
C ALA A 73 -12.24 9.38 3.88
N ASP A 74 -12.67 9.89 5.03
CA ASP A 74 -12.42 9.30 6.35
C ASP A 74 -13.63 8.50 6.87
N GLU A 75 -14.50 8.02 5.98
CA GLU A 75 -15.64 7.17 6.36
C GLU A 75 -15.18 5.91 7.12
N ASP A 76 -15.85 5.62 8.23
CA ASP A 76 -15.65 4.40 9.00
C ASP A 76 -16.16 3.18 8.20
N PRO A 77 -15.28 2.23 7.83
CA PRO A 77 -15.67 1.09 6.99
C PRO A 77 -16.66 0.13 7.69
N ASP A 78 -16.70 0.12 9.03
CA ASP A 78 -17.67 -0.68 9.79
C ASP A 78 -19.00 0.06 10.01
N ASN A 79 -19.04 1.38 9.75
CA ASN A 79 -20.24 2.20 9.91
C ASN A 79 -20.20 3.48 9.05
N ALA A 80 -20.80 3.41 7.85
CA ALA A 80 -20.86 4.52 6.90
C ALA A 80 -21.55 5.82 7.41
N SER A 81 -22.26 5.78 8.54
CA SER A 81 -22.81 7.00 9.17
C SER A 81 -21.77 7.75 10.02
N ASN A 82 -20.56 7.19 10.14
CA ASN A 82 -19.49 7.69 10.97
C ASN A 82 -18.23 7.96 10.13
N ILE A 83 -17.33 8.74 10.72
CA ILE A 83 -15.94 8.90 10.30
C ILE A 83 -15.04 8.17 11.28
N ILE A 84 -13.84 7.78 10.84
CA ILE A 84 -12.78 7.25 11.68
C ILE A 84 -11.64 8.29 11.77
N ASP A 85 -11.36 8.80 12.96
CA ASP A 85 -10.40 9.91 13.08
C ASP A 85 -8.93 9.45 12.98
N ILE A 86 -8.10 10.23 12.27
CA ILE A 86 -6.70 9.86 11.94
C ILE A 86 -5.82 9.58 13.17
N TYR A 87 -6.01 10.30 14.28
CA TYR A 87 -5.09 10.19 15.42
C TYR A 87 -5.61 9.28 16.52
N LYS A 88 -6.85 9.45 16.95
CA LYS A 88 -7.39 8.70 18.08
C LYS A 88 -8.01 7.36 17.63
N ASN A 89 -8.23 7.14 16.32
CA ASN A 89 -8.86 5.93 15.80
C ASN A 89 -10.23 5.67 16.46
N GLU A 90 -10.96 6.75 16.75
CA GLU A 90 -12.31 6.71 17.28
C GLU A 90 -13.32 6.97 16.16
N SER A 91 -14.36 6.13 16.14
CA SER A 91 -15.51 6.31 15.27
C SER A 91 -16.44 7.40 15.81
N TYR A 92 -16.70 8.44 15.01
CA TYR A 92 -17.60 9.54 15.34
C TYR A 92 -18.74 9.65 14.32
N SER A 93 -19.96 9.92 14.76
CA SER A 93 -21.06 10.25 13.85
C SER A 93 -20.69 11.43 12.94
N LYS A 94 -21.02 11.34 11.65
CA LYS A 94 -20.92 12.46 10.69
C LYS A 94 -21.81 13.61 11.14
N GLU A 95 -21.22 14.78 11.38
CA GLU A 95 -21.85 15.98 11.92
C GLU A 95 -21.47 17.26 11.14
N GLY A 96 -20.55 17.18 10.19
CA GLY A 96 -20.02 18.31 9.42
C GLY A 96 -19.29 19.34 10.28
N GLY A 97 -19.15 20.56 9.74
CA GLY A 97 -18.44 21.63 10.41
C GLY A 97 -19.13 22.21 11.65
N GLY A 98 -18.32 22.53 12.67
CA GLY A 98 -18.79 23.19 13.90
C GLY A 98 -19.19 22.26 15.04
N ASN A 99 -18.95 20.95 14.88
CA ASN A 99 -19.12 19.97 15.95
C ASN A 99 -17.98 20.06 17.02
N SER A 100 -18.13 19.31 18.11
CA SER A 100 -17.15 19.28 19.23
C SER A 100 -16.28 18.02 19.28
N ASN A 101 -16.51 17.07 18.37
CA ASN A 101 -15.86 15.76 18.36
C ASN A 101 -14.55 15.80 17.59
N TYR A 102 -14.61 16.28 16.35
CA TYR A 102 -13.49 16.28 15.41
C TYR A 102 -13.41 17.59 14.64
N ASN A 103 -12.24 17.84 14.09
CA ASN A 103 -11.96 18.97 13.22
C ASN A 103 -10.99 18.55 12.11
N ARG A 104 -10.84 19.43 11.11
CA ARG A 104 -9.91 19.19 10.01
C ARG A 104 -8.48 19.45 10.47
N GLU A 105 -7.67 18.42 10.36
CA GLU A 105 -6.24 18.41 10.58
C GLU A 105 -5.53 18.79 9.29
N HIS A 106 -4.72 19.84 9.33
CA HIS A 106 -3.77 20.16 8.29
C HIS A 106 -2.45 19.42 8.56
N THR A 107 -2.23 18.25 7.96
CA THR A 107 -1.01 17.45 8.21
C THR A 107 0.26 18.19 7.82
N TRP A 108 0.24 19.06 6.82
CA TRP A 108 1.14 20.20 6.74
C TRP A 108 0.50 21.39 7.45
N PRO A 109 0.96 21.81 8.65
CA PRO A 109 0.31 22.87 9.39
C PRO A 109 0.23 24.13 8.54
N LYS A 110 -0.99 24.61 8.29
CA LYS A 110 -1.22 25.83 7.50
C LYS A 110 -0.41 27.04 7.96
N SER A 111 -0.01 27.09 9.24
CA SER A 111 0.88 28.14 9.76
C SER A 111 2.23 28.20 9.06
N TYR A 112 2.63 27.14 8.36
CA TYR A 112 3.91 27.00 7.67
C TYR A 112 3.73 27.22 6.17
N GLY A 113 3.40 28.46 5.80
CA GLY A 113 3.41 28.93 4.41
C GLY A 113 2.07 29.35 3.83
N PHE A 114 0.95 28.93 4.43
CA PHE A 114 -0.39 29.21 3.89
C PHE A 114 -1.46 29.40 4.99
N PRO A 115 -1.35 30.42 5.87
CA PRO A 115 -2.09 30.48 7.14
C PRO A 115 -3.59 30.81 7.04
N ASP A 116 -4.08 31.32 5.92
CA ASP A 116 -5.45 31.82 5.74
C ASP A 116 -6.24 31.11 4.62
N ASP A 117 -7.56 31.00 4.79
CA ASP A 117 -8.51 30.45 3.80
C ASP A 117 -8.85 31.48 2.70
N GLY A 118 -7.82 32.02 2.06
CA GLY A 118 -7.96 32.88 0.90
C GLY A 118 -8.43 32.08 -0.32
N SER A 119 -9.23 32.70 -1.19
CA SER A 119 -9.70 32.05 -2.44
C SER A 119 -8.57 31.68 -3.41
N SER A 120 -7.40 32.27 -3.24
CA SER A 120 -6.18 31.97 -4.00
C SER A 120 -5.23 31.03 -3.26
N ASN A 121 -5.59 30.54 -2.08
CA ASN A 121 -4.73 29.69 -1.26
C ASN A 121 -5.14 28.22 -1.41
N TYR A 122 -4.71 27.61 -2.50
CA TYR A 122 -5.03 26.23 -2.86
C TYR A 122 -4.57 25.18 -1.84
N PRO A 123 -3.32 25.25 -1.32
CA PRO A 123 -2.86 24.29 -0.29
C PRO A 123 -3.73 24.27 0.94
N TYR A 124 -4.44 25.37 1.26
CA TYR A 124 -5.30 25.43 2.44
C TYR A 124 -6.47 24.43 2.37
N THR A 125 -6.96 24.15 1.17
CA THR A 125 -8.18 23.35 0.92
C THR A 125 -7.91 22.04 0.21
N ASP A 126 -6.64 21.69 -0.03
CA ASP A 126 -6.28 20.44 -0.69
C ASP A 126 -6.53 19.24 0.24
N ALA A 127 -7.54 18.42 -0.07
CA ALA A 127 -7.98 17.35 0.79
C ALA A 127 -7.00 16.16 0.87
N HIS A 128 -6.02 16.02 -0.03
CA HIS A 128 -5.00 14.94 0.04
C HIS A 128 -4.10 15.00 1.29
N HIS A 129 -4.12 16.11 2.01
CA HIS A 129 -3.38 16.29 3.26
C HIS A 129 -4.26 16.74 4.44
N LEU A 130 -5.56 16.91 4.19
CA LEU A 130 -6.54 17.18 5.24
C LEU A 130 -7.11 15.86 5.73
N PHE A 131 -7.28 15.74 7.04
CA PHE A 131 -7.93 14.57 7.64
C PHE A 131 -8.86 15.01 8.76
N LEU A 132 -9.86 14.21 9.09
CA LEU A 132 -10.67 14.40 10.28
C LEU A 132 -9.95 13.83 11.48
N ALA A 133 -9.73 14.68 12.49
CA ALA A 133 -9.01 14.33 13.70
C ALA A 133 -9.84 14.69 14.93
N ASN A 134 -9.76 13.87 15.98
CA ASN A 134 -10.30 14.27 17.27
C ASN A 134 -9.77 15.67 17.66
N SER A 135 -10.69 16.57 18.04
CA SER A 135 -10.37 17.99 18.25
C SER A 135 -9.26 18.21 19.30
N GLY A 136 -9.21 17.36 20.33
CA GLY A 136 -8.18 17.41 21.37
C GLY A 136 -6.82 16.86 20.92
N TYR A 137 -6.82 15.89 20.00
CA TYR A 137 -5.59 15.33 19.43
C TYR A 137 -5.00 16.28 18.40
N ASN A 138 -5.82 16.83 17.49
CA ASN A 138 -5.40 17.92 16.59
C ASN A 138 -4.82 19.11 17.40
N SER A 139 -5.52 19.55 18.46
CA SER A 139 -5.00 20.62 19.33
C SER A 139 -3.65 20.25 19.99
N SER A 140 -3.45 18.98 20.34
CA SER A 140 -2.18 18.50 20.92
C SER A 140 -1.07 18.45 19.88
N ARG A 141 -1.39 18.02 18.66
CA ARG A 141 -0.50 17.99 17.49
C ARG A 141 -0.03 19.40 17.14
N SER A 142 -0.95 20.37 17.12
CA SER A 142 -0.65 21.79 16.88
C SER A 142 0.08 21.96 15.54
N ASN A 143 1.20 22.69 15.50
CA ASN A 143 2.06 22.82 14.32
C ASN A 143 3.39 22.09 14.50
N LYS A 144 3.45 21.02 15.29
CA LYS A 144 4.70 20.29 15.52
C LYS A 144 5.08 19.47 14.28
N PRO A 145 6.37 19.43 13.91
CA PRO A 145 6.89 18.44 12.98
C PRO A 145 6.53 17.01 13.35
N TYR A 146 6.20 16.21 12.34
CA TYR A 146 6.24 14.77 12.47
C TYR A 146 7.68 14.32 12.71
N ALA A 147 7.87 13.56 13.77
CA ALA A 147 9.16 13.11 14.24
C ALA A 147 8.97 11.92 15.19
N ASP A 148 9.89 10.97 15.19
CA ASP A 148 9.91 9.94 16.23
C ASP A 148 10.15 10.59 17.60
N CYS A 149 9.44 10.05 18.58
CA CYS A 149 9.45 10.51 19.95
C CYS A 149 10.54 9.80 20.76
N ASP A 150 11.17 10.56 21.65
CA ASP A 150 12.07 10.01 22.66
C ASP A 150 11.33 9.76 23.98
N SER A 151 12.09 9.39 25.01
CA SER A 151 11.56 9.11 26.35
C SER A 151 10.92 10.31 27.06
N SER A 152 11.02 11.53 26.50
CA SER A 152 10.36 12.72 27.05
C SER A 152 8.91 12.89 26.58
N CYS A 153 8.47 12.11 25.58
CA CYS A 153 7.15 12.26 25.02
C CYS A 153 6.03 11.76 25.95
N SER A 154 4.90 12.43 25.84
CA SER A 154 3.66 12.06 26.50
C SER A 154 2.77 11.27 25.55
N GLU A 155 2.19 10.19 26.05
CA GLU A 155 1.32 9.30 25.30
C GLU A 155 -0.04 9.95 24.99
N LYS A 156 -0.56 9.63 23.81
CA LYS A 156 -1.90 9.92 23.32
C LYS A 156 -2.48 8.64 22.73
N VAL A 157 -3.14 7.87 23.59
CA VAL A 157 -3.68 6.54 23.30
C VAL A 157 -4.66 6.55 22.13
N THR A 158 -4.73 5.47 21.38
CA THR A 158 -5.78 5.22 20.39
C THR A 158 -6.96 4.46 21.02
N THR A 159 -8.11 4.52 20.36
CA THR A 159 -9.25 3.66 20.60
C THR A 159 -9.17 2.46 19.66
N SER A 160 -9.62 1.29 20.13
CA SER A 160 -9.73 0.10 19.30
C SER A 160 -10.99 0.18 18.43
N SER A 161 -10.79 0.39 17.12
CA SER A 161 -11.84 0.48 16.10
C SER A 161 -11.30 -0.14 14.82
N ASN A 162 -12.18 -0.79 14.03
CA ASN A 162 -11.80 -1.40 12.76
C ASN A 162 -10.61 -2.38 12.84
N ASN A 163 -10.55 -3.14 13.95
CA ASN A 163 -9.45 -4.06 14.29
C ASN A 163 -8.06 -3.42 14.38
N ARG A 164 -7.98 -2.10 14.56
CA ARG A 164 -6.75 -1.32 14.72
C ARG A 164 -6.79 -0.50 16.00
N GLY A 165 -5.64 -0.18 16.58
CA GLY A 165 -5.53 0.70 17.74
C GLY A 165 -6.02 0.10 19.05
N GLY A 166 -5.81 0.85 20.13
CA GLY A 166 -6.14 0.46 21.50
C GLY A 166 -5.07 -0.35 22.22
N SER A 167 -4.02 -0.79 21.53
CA SER A 167 -2.82 -1.36 22.16
C SER A 167 -1.90 -0.28 22.73
N SER A 168 -1.13 -0.63 23.76
CA SER A 168 -0.06 0.24 24.30
C SER A 168 1.08 0.51 23.32
N THR A 169 1.18 -0.26 22.22
CA THR A 169 2.17 -0.05 21.16
C THR A 169 1.64 0.81 20.01
N GLU A 170 0.33 1.08 19.97
CA GLU A 170 -0.37 1.78 18.89
C GLU A 170 -0.82 3.18 19.34
N SER A 171 0.07 3.89 20.04
CA SER A 171 -0.23 5.22 20.56
C SER A 171 0.47 6.32 19.75
N ASN A 172 -0.13 7.50 19.74
CA ASN A 172 0.58 8.71 19.33
C ASN A 172 1.42 9.21 20.50
N TRP A 173 2.46 9.97 20.20
CA TRP A 173 3.37 10.53 21.21
C TRP A 173 3.69 11.97 20.88
N THR A 174 3.78 12.82 21.91
CA THR A 174 4.01 14.24 21.69
C THR A 174 4.87 14.89 22.76
N THR A 175 5.70 15.85 22.35
CA THR A 175 6.50 16.69 23.25
C THR A 175 6.74 18.07 22.63
N GLY A 176 7.08 19.06 23.46
CA GLY A 176 7.48 20.40 23.02
C GLY A 176 6.38 21.19 22.27
N SER A 177 6.77 22.20 21.51
CA SER A 177 5.87 23.09 20.77
C SER A 177 6.55 23.70 19.55
N GLY A 178 5.74 24.09 18.54
CA GLY A 178 6.27 24.62 17.28
C GLY A 178 7.28 23.68 16.62
N ALA A 179 8.23 24.26 15.90
CA ALA A 179 9.26 23.53 15.17
C ALA A 179 10.25 22.74 16.04
N THR A 180 10.30 22.98 17.36
CA THR A 180 11.11 22.19 18.30
C THR A 180 10.32 21.06 18.96
N GLY A 181 8.99 21.05 18.81
CA GLY A 181 8.15 19.95 19.26
C GLY A 181 8.18 18.75 18.30
N SER A 182 7.62 17.64 18.77
CA SER A 182 7.46 16.42 17.98
C SER A 182 6.04 15.89 18.15
N TRP A 183 5.48 15.40 17.05
CA TRP A 183 4.31 14.53 17.05
C TRP A 183 4.69 13.24 16.32
N GLN A 184 4.77 12.14 17.06
CA GLN A 184 4.84 10.81 16.48
C GLN A 184 3.41 10.29 16.38
N THR A 185 2.92 10.02 15.17
CA THR A 185 1.63 9.36 15.03
C THR A 185 1.77 7.85 15.29
N TRP A 186 0.66 7.19 15.57
CA TRP A 186 0.63 5.75 15.84
C TRP A 186 0.98 4.94 14.58
N SER A 187 1.42 3.70 14.78
CA SER A 187 2.13 2.92 13.75
C SER A 187 1.39 2.77 12.43
N GLU A 188 0.06 2.63 12.47
CA GLU A 188 -0.78 2.37 11.29
C GLU A 188 -1.26 3.65 10.57
N ARG A 189 -0.69 4.82 10.89
CA ARG A 189 -0.97 6.10 10.23
C ARG A 189 0.31 6.88 9.90
N LYS A 190 1.46 6.25 10.10
CA LYS A 190 2.77 6.83 9.84
C LYS A 190 2.96 7.07 8.35
N GLY A 191 2.60 6.07 7.54
CA GLY A 191 2.64 6.09 6.08
C GLY A 191 1.69 7.12 5.52
N ASP A 192 0.44 7.16 5.99
CA ASP A 192 -0.59 8.13 5.59
C ASP A 192 -0.09 9.57 5.69
N THR A 193 0.43 9.92 6.88
CA THR A 193 0.94 11.26 7.13
C THR A 193 2.22 11.55 6.35
N ALA A 194 3.09 10.55 6.15
CA ALA A 194 4.29 10.70 5.33
C ALA A 194 3.96 10.99 3.86
N ARG A 195 3.11 10.16 3.25
CA ARG A 195 2.71 10.28 1.84
C ARG A 195 1.88 11.52 1.57
N ALA A 196 1.05 11.98 2.51
CA ALA A 196 0.37 13.27 2.40
C ALA A 196 1.36 14.46 2.35
N LEU A 197 2.41 14.44 3.18
CA LEU A 197 3.44 15.48 3.17
C LEU A 197 4.35 15.42 1.93
N MET A 198 4.68 14.21 1.47
CA MET A 198 5.43 13.99 0.24
C MET A 198 4.65 14.45 -0.99
N TYR A 199 3.35 14.16 -1.03
CA TYR A 199 2.43 14.68 -2.05
C TYR A 199 2.46 16.20 -2.09
N LEU A 200 2.26 16.89 -0.97
CA LEU A 200 2.30 18.36 -0.95
C LEU A 200 3.63 18.91 -1.46
N ALA A 201 4.73 18.23 -1.14
CA ALA A 201 6.05 18.66 -1.59
C ALA A 201 6.23 18.52 -3.11
N VAL A 202 5.58 17.57 -3.78
CA VAL A 202 5.58 17.47 -5.26
C VAL A 202 4.50 18.33 -5.89
N ARG A 203 3.30 18.38 -5.31
CA ARG A 203 2.20 19.17 -5.84
C ARG A 203 2.53 20.65 -5.87
N TYR A 204 3.17 21.17 -4.83
CA TYR A 204 3.44 22.59 -4.68
C TYR A 204 4.93 22.90 -4.79
N GLU A 205 5.42 23.08 -6.01
CA GLU A 205 6.82 23.45 -6.31
C GLU A 205 7.04 24.95 -6.52
N GLY A 206 5.99 25.75 -6.26
CA GLY A 206 5.92 27.17 -6.57
C GLY A 206 5.22 27.43 -7.89
N GLY A 207 5.36 28.64 -8.43
CA GLY A 207 4.74 29.02 -9.69
C GLY A 207 3.32 29.57 -9.52
N THR A 208 2.46 29.27 -10.48
CA THR A 208 1.09 29.78 -10.53
C THR A 208 0.14 28.71 -11.03
N HIS A 209 -1.00 28.58 -10.36
CA HIS A 209 -2.08 27.73 -10.82
C HIS A 209 -2.50 28.10 -12.26
N GLY A 210 -2.53 27.14 -13.17
CA GLY A 210 -2.72 27.35 -14.61
C GLY A 210 -4.05 27.99 -14.98
N ASP A 211 -5.15 27.56 -14.34
CA ASP A 211 -6.49 28.11 -14.62
C ASP A 211 -6.75 29.49 -13.99
N THR A 212 -6.32 29.71 -12.74
CA THR A 212 -6.68 30.92 -11.99
C THR A 212 -5.58 31.96 -11.91
N GLY A 213 -4.34 31.59 -12.23
CA GLY A 213 -3.16 32.43 -12.07
C GLY A 213 -2.79 32.73 -10.61
N ALA A 214 -3.39 32.01 -9.65
CA ALA A 214 -3.05 32.14 -8.23
C ALA A 214 -1.60 31.71 -7.99
N SER A 215 -0.83 32.51 -7.24
CA SER A 215 0.54 32.13 -6.87
C SER A 215 0.51 30.95 -5.92
N GLU A 216 1.34 29.95 -6.19
CA GLU A 216 1.48 28.77 -5.33
C GLU A 216 2.81 28.81 -4.56
N PRO A 217 2.86 28.32 -3.32
CA PRO A 217 4.10 28.19 -2.57
C PRO A 217 4.95 27.02 -3.11
N ASN A 218 6.26 27.07 -2.89
CA ASN A 218 7.12 25.89 -2.95
C ASN A 218 7.21 25.27 -1.54
N LEU A 219 6.60 24.11 -1.35
CA LEU A 219 6.57 23.37 -0.10
C LEU A 219 7.69 22.32 -0.09
N ILE A 220 8.62 22.43 0.86
CA ILE A 220 9.84 21.62 0.88
C ILE A 220 9.95 20.82 2.18
N LEU A 221 10.15 19.50 2.08
CA LEU A 221 10.48 18.65 3.22
C LEU A 221 11.93 18.84 3.66
N THR A 222 12.18 18.93 4.98
CA THR A 222 13.54 19.16 5.50
C THR A 222 13.75 18.65 6.92
N ASP A 223 14.91 18.04 7.16
CA ASP A 223 15.34 17.70 8.53
C ASP A 223 15.79 18.94 9.35
N ASP A 224 15.96 20.10 8.70
CA ASP A 224 16.37 21.33 9.36
C ASP A 224 15.18 22.03 10.05
N ARG A 225 15.04 21.77 11.35
CA ARG A 225 14.03 22.41 12.20
C ARG A 225 14.11 23.94 12.23
N ALA A 226 15.26 24.55 11.96
CA ALA A 226 15.36 26.02 11.88
C ALA A 226 14.67 26.55 10.61
N LEU A 227 14.78 25.85 9.48
CA LEU A 227 14.02 26.19 8.27
C LEU A 227 12.51 26.04 8.50
N ILE A 228 12.09 24.97 9.19
CA ILE A 228 10.69 24.79 9.58
C ILE A 228 10.23 25.95 10.47
N ALA A 229 11.02 26.31 11.49
CA ALA A 229 10.69 27.42 12.40
C ALA A 229 10.50 28.75 11.64
N ASN A 230 11.35 29.01 10.64
CA ASN A 230 11.30 30.22 9.83
C ASN A 230 10.08 30.28 8.89
N SER A 231 9.39 29.16 8.69
CA SER A 231 8.16 29.10 7.87
C SER A 231 6.92 29.58 8.63
N ASN A 232 7.02 29.76 9.95
CA ASN A 232 5.92 30.22 10.81
C ASN A 232 5.85 31.75 10.88
N THR A 233 5.59 32.41 9.76
CA THR A 233 5.58 33.89 9.68
C THR A 233 4.21 34.50 9.96
N GLY A 234 3.14 33.73 9.76
CA GLY A 234 1.77 34.26 9.75
C GLY A 234 1.36 34.89 8.42
N ASP A 235 2.20 34.80 7.39
CA ASP A 235 1.95 35.27 6.03
C ASP A 235 1.99 34.11 5.02
N ASN A 236 1.36 34.29 3.84
CA ASN A 236 1.57 33.39 2.71
C ASN A 236 3.01 33.52 2.20
N LEU A 237 3.71 32.40 2.08
CA LEU A 237 5.13 32.36 1.70
C LEU A 237 5.32 31.83 0.28
N THR A 238 6.37 32.28 -0.39
CA THR A 238 6.78 31.71 -1.69
C THR A 238 7.55 30.41 -1.52
N VAL A 239 8.22 30.21 -0.38
CA VAL A 239 8.88 28.96 0.00
C VAL A 239 8.58 28.69 1.47
N ALA A 240 8.13 27.49 1.79
CA ALA A 240 7.89 27.05 3.15
C ALA A 240 8.41 25.63 3.38
N TYR A 241 8.77 25.34 4.63
CA TYR A 241 9.41 24.10 5.03
C TYR A 241 8.62 23.42 6.14
N MET A 242 8.54 22.09 6.08
CA MET A 242 7.92 21.26 7.12
C MET A 242 8.47 19.83 7.06
N GLY A 243 8.25 19.05 8.12
CA GLY A 243 8.43 17.59 8.13
C GLY A 243 9.89 17.14 8.12
N LEU A 244 10.29 16.32 9.09
CA LEU A 244 11.63 15.73 9.08
C LEU A 244 11.69 14.68 7.97
N LYS A 245 12.25 15.06 6.81
CA LYS A 245 12.28 14.24 5.59
C LYS A 245 12.77 12.82 5.88
N SER A 246 13.83 12.67 6.66
CA SER A 246 14.38 11.36 7.04
C SER A 246 13.38 10.51 7.84
N THR A 247 12.63 11.11 8.77
CA THR A 247 11.59 10.41 9.51
C THR A 247 10.43 10.02 8.61
N LEU A 248 9.98 10.92 7.74
CA LEU A 248 8.86 10.64 6.84
C LEU A 248 9.19 9.51 5.86
N LEU A 249 10.43 9.45 5.36
CA LEU A 249 10.91 8.33 4.55
C LEU A 249 10.86 7.01 5.32
N GLN A 250 11.37 6.98 6.56
CA GLN A 250 11.29 5.76 7.38
C GLN A 250 9.83 5.36 7.67
N TRP A 251 8.95 6.32 7.94
CA TRP A 251 7.55 6.06 8.21
C TRP A 251 6.79 5.55 6.99
N HIS A 252 7.16 6.01 5.79
CA HIS A 252 6.62 5.48 4.55
C HIS A 252 6.97 3.98 4.38
N GLU A 253 8.21 3.60 4.69
CA GLU A 253 8.66 2.20 4.62
C GLU A 253 8.04 1.32 5.72
N ASP A 254 7.93 1.85 6.94
CA ASP A 254 7.42 1.12 8.10
C ASP A 254 5.90 0.85 8.04
N ASP A 255 5.16 1.64 7.26
CA ASP A 255 3.69 1.63 7.19
C ASP A 255 3.23 1.69 5.72
N PRO A 256 3.13 0.53 5.05
CA PRO A 256 2.67 0.43 3.66
C PRO A 256 1.27 0.98 3.44
N VAL A 257 0.92 1.25 2.17
CA VAL A 257 -0.43 1.76 1.82
C VAL A 257 -1.50 0.72 2.14
N ASP A 258 -2.51 1.13 2.91
CA ASP A 258 -3.66 0.31 3.29
C ASP A 258 -4.96 0.71 2.56
N ASP A 259 -6.05 0.02 2.88
CA ASP A 259 -7.38 0.30 2.31
C ASP A 259 -8.01 1.59 2.82
N PHE A 260 -7.58 2.13 3.96
CA PHE A 260 -8.08 3.42 4.44
C PHE A 260 -7.47 4.53 3.59
N GLU A 261 -6.18 4.48 3.32
CA GLU A 261 -5.47 5.47 2.53
C GLU A 261 -5.89 5.42 1.05
N ARG A 262 -6.08 4.22 0.47
CA ARG A 262 -6.62 4.08 -0.90
C ARG A 262 -8.02 4.69 -1.04
N ARG A 263 -8.91 4.46 -0.08
CA ARG A 263 -10.26 5.06 -0.08
C ARG A 263 -10.21 6.57 0.07
N HIS A 264 -9.35 7.08 0.95
CA HIS A 264 -9.14 8.51 1.10
C HIS A 264 -8.67 9.13 -0.23
N ASN A 265 -7.66 8.55 -0.87
CA ASN A 265 -7.15 9.01 -2.16
C ASN A 265 -8.23 9.01 -3.25
N GLU A 266 -9.08 7.96 -3.30
CA GLU A 266 -10.20 7.88 -4.25
C GLU A 266 -11.24 8.97 -4.01
N ALA A 267 -11.72 9.12 -2.76
CA ALA A 267 -12.73 10.14 -2.43
C ALA A 267 -12.24 11.56 -2.74
N VAL A 268 -10.97 11.84 -2.48
CA VAL A 268 -10.36 13.13 -2.85
C VAL A 268 -10.26 13.26 -4.36
N TYR A 269 -9.86 12.22 -5.09
CA TYR A 269 -9.80 12.23 -6.55
C TYR A 269 -11.16 12.51 -7.21
N GLU A 270 -12.22 11.85 -6.75
CA GLU A 270 -13.58 12.03 -7.31
C GLU A 270 -14.07 13.48 -7.21
N ASN A 271 -13.54 14.24 -6.25
CA ASN A 271 -13.88 15.64 -6.03
C ASN A 271 -12.85 16.59 -6.66
N GLN A 272 -11.58 16.48 -6.29
CA GLN A 272 -10.50 17.40 -6.67
C GLN A 272 -9.85 17.10 -8.02
N GLY A 273 -10.12 15.94 -8.61
CA GLY A 273 -9.67 15.57 -9.96
C GLY A 273 -8.20 15.16 -10.05
N ASN A 274 -7.43 15.25 -8.96
CA ASN A 274 -6.05 14.80 -8.90
C ASN A 274 -5.87 13.69 -7.84
N ARG A 275 -4.84 12.86 -8.00
CA ARG A 275 -4.52 11.74 -7.10
C ARG A 275 -3.20 11.97 -6.36
N ASN A 276 -3.05 11.38 -5.19
CA ASN A 276 -1.77 11.27 -4.52
C ASN A 276 -0.96 10.09 -5.13
N PRO A 277 0.10 10.37 -5.91
CA PRO A 277 0.85 9.33 -6.61
C PRO A 277 1.65 8.45 -5.67
N PHE A 278 1.92 8.89 -4.44
CA PHE A 278 2.64 8.08 -3.46
C PHE A 278 1.73 7.09 -2.75
N VAL A 279 0.41 7.25 -2.86
CA VAL A 279 -0.57 6.23 -2.45
C VAL A 279 -0.76 5.21 -3.57
N ASP A 280 -0.86 5.67 -4.81
CA ASP A 280 -1.09 4.80 -5.98
C ASP A 280 0.18 4.04 -6.41
N TYR A 281 1.36 4.66 -6.27
CA TYR A 281 2.69 4.10 -6.56
C TYR A 281 3.71 4.46 -5.45
N PRO A 282 3.66 3.77 -4.30
CA PRO A 282 4.56 4.00 -3.16
C PRO A 282 6.04 4.01 -3.54
N GLU A 283 6.44 3.16 -4.48
CA GLU A 283 7.82 3.02 -4.96
C GLU A 283 8.39 4.32 -5.57
N TYR A 284 7.56 5.28 -5.96
CA TYR A 284 8.02 6.58 -6.44
C TYR A 284 8.69 7.41 -5.34
N VAL A 285 8.39 7.16 -4.07
CA VAL A 285 9.00 7.87 -2.94
C VAL A 285 10.53 7.72 -2.97
N THR A 286 11.03 6.50 -3.10
CA THR A 286 12.47 6.19 -3.13
C THR A 286 13.19 6.91 -4.27
N CYS A 287 12.58 6.99 -5.46
CA CYS A 287 13.19 7.73 -6.58
C CYS A 287 13.14 9.24 -6.35
N VAL A 288 11.96 9.79 -6.07
CA VAL A 288 11.76 11.25 -5.95
C VAL A 288 12.54 11.84 -4.78
N PHE A 289 12.57 11.17 -3.63
CA PHE A 289 13.12 11.74 -2.40
C PHE A 289 14.51 11.22 -2.04
N GLU A 290 14.92 10.04 -2.51
CA GLU A 290 16.25 9.49 -2.21
C GLU A 290 17.16 9.44 -3.45
N GLY A 291 16.63 9.76 -4.63
CA GLY A 291 17.37 9.74 -5.90
C GLY A 291 17.67 8.32 -6.40
N ASN A 292 17.05 7.30 -5.79
CA ASN A 292 17.23 5.91 -6.17
C ASN A 292 16.07 5.44 -7.05
N CYS A 293 16.27 5.60 -8.36
CA CYS A 293 15.27 5.29 -9.38
C CYS A 293 15.35 3.86 -9.91
N SER A 294 16.13 3.01 -9.24
CA SER A 294 16.26 1.59 -9.60
C SER A 294 14.93 0.84 -9.51
N ASN A 295 13.99 1.36 -8.71
CA ASN A 295 12.62 0.83 -8.56
C ASN A 295 11.57 1.65 -9.32
N SER A 296 11.90 2.82 -9.87
CA SER A 296 10.90 3.70 -10.47
C SER A 296 10.73 3.48 -11.96
N THR A 297 11.69 2.91 -12.70
CA THR A 297 11.66 2.78 -14.17
C THR A 297 10.48 1.93 -14.67
N GLY A 298 9.31 2.56 -14.72
CA GLY A 298 8.07 2.04 -15.23
C GLY A 298 8.15 1.86 -16.74
N ASN A 299 7.99 0.60 -17.14
CA ASN A 299 7.11 0.28 -18.24
C ASN A 299 5.96 -0.51 -17.59
N SER A 300 4.72 -0.06 -17.76
CA SER A 300 3.53 -0.63 -17.12
C SER A 300 3.53 -2.16 -17.07
N SER A 301 3.81 -2.66 -15.88
CA SER A 301 3.41 -3.93 -15.28
C SER A 301 3.31 -3.52 -13.81
N GLY A 302 2.24 -3.89 -13.09
CA GLY A 302 2.05 -3.45 -11.70
C GLY A 302 3.27 -3.77 -10.83
N SER A 303 3.24 -3.42 -9.54
CA SER A 303 3.95 -4.27 -8.59
C SER A 303 3.57 -5.72 -8.92
N THR A 304 4.47 -6.44 -9.58
CA THR A 304 4.24 -7.83 -9.94
C THR A 304 4.60 -8.58 -8.69
N ASP A 305 3.67 -8.60 -7.74
CA ASP A 305 3.62 -9.58 -6.68
C ASP A 305 3.34 -10.91 -7.38
N ALA A 306 4.36 -11.45 -8.03
CA ALA A 306 4.34 -12.76 -8.64
C ALA A 306 5.27 -13.64 -7.83
N TRP A 307 4.75 -14.75 -7.33
CA TRP A 307 5.47 -15.67 -6.46
C TRP A 307 5.23 -17.11 -6.87
N ILE A 308 6.14 -18.00 -6.46
CA ILE A 308 6.01 -19.44 -6.60
C ILE A 308 4.91 -19.92 -5.67
N ASN A 309 3.85 -20.48 -6.25
CA ASN A 309 2.60 -20.85 -5.57
C ASN A 309 2.44 -22.35 -5.37
N GLU A 310 2.94 -23.15 -6.29
CA GLU A 310 2.85 -24.61 -6.30
C GLU A 310 4.16 -25.21 -6.85
N ILE A 311 4.66 -26.29 -6.24
CA ILE A 311 5.87 -27.00 -6.69
C ILE A 311 5.61 -28.50 -6.69
N HIS A 312 5.93 -29.17 -7.80
CA HIS A 312 6.00 -30.62 -7.91
C HIS A 312 7.35 -31.06 -8.49
N TYR A 313 8.15 -31.80 -7.74
CA TYR A 313 9.50 -32.25 -8.09
C TYR A 313 9.78 -33.74 -7.81
N ASP A 314 9.01 -34.44 -6.97
CA ASP A 314 9.22 -35.87 -6.65
C ASP A 314 7.87 -36.60 -6.46
N ASN A 315 7.76 -37.82 -7.00
CA ASN A 315 6.63 -38.71 -6.76
C ASN A 315 6.96 -40.19 -6.89
N SER A 316 5.98 -41.02 -6.53
CA SER A 316 6.13 -42.46 -6.58
C SER A 316 6.43 -42.98 -8.00
N GLY A 317 7.61 -43.59 -8.13
CA GLY A 317 8.06 -44.21 -9.37
C GLY A 317 9.05 -43.32 -10.10
N SER A 318 8.68 -42.87 -11.30
CA SER A 318 9.43 -41.86 -12.04
C SER A 318 8.77 -40.50 -11.86
N ASP A 319 9.57 -39.47 -11.66
CA ASP A 319 9.14 -38.08 -11.60
C ASP A 319 8.29 -37.75 -12.84
N GLN A 320 7.00 -37.57 -12.61
CA GLN A 320 5.98 -37.34 -13.63
C GLN A 320 5.22 -36.08 -13.30
N ASN A 321 4.89 -35.28 -14.33
CA ASN A 321 4.11 -34.05 -14.21
C ASN A 321 4.76 -32.97 -13.33
N GLU A 322 6.09 -32.97 -13.22
CA GLU A 322 6.84 -31.92 -12.52
C GLU A 322 6.41 -30.54 -13.00
N LEU A 323 6.10 -29.66 -12.07
CA LEU A 323 5.55 -28.34 -12.35
C LEU A 323 6.01 -27.32 -11.32
N VAL A 324 5.99 -26.06 -11.75
CA VAL A 324 6.05 -24.90 -10.88
C VAL A 324 4.94 -23.96 -11.31
N GLU A 325 4.11 -23.53 -10.36
CA GLU A 325 3.05 -22.56 -10.61
C GLU A 325 3.43 -21.21 -10.05
N ILE A 326 3.11 -20.15 -10.81
CA ILE A 326 3.27 -18.76 -10.39
C ILE A 326 1.89 -18.19 -10.09
N ALA A 327 1.71 -17.64 -8.89
CA ALA A 327 0.56 -16.80 -8.56
C ALA A 327 0.95 -15.33 -8.63
N GLY A 328 -0.02 -14.44 -8.82
CA GLY A 328 0.19 -13.02 -8.69
C GLY A 328 -0.96 -12.16 -9.19
N THR A 329 -0.74 -10.85 -9.21
CA THR A 329 -1.75 -9.88 -9.64
C THR A 329 -2.23 -10.17 -11.07
N SER A 330 -3.54 -10.21 -11.28
CA SER A 330 -4.16 -10.38 -12.59
C SER A 330 -3.65 -9.32 -13.56
N GLY A 331 -3.33 -9.73 -14.77
CA GLY A 331 -2.76 -8.88 -15.81
C GLY A 331 -1.23 -8.85 -15.82
N THR A 332 -0.56 -9.47 -14.84
CA THR A 332 0.90 -9.64 -14.86
C THR A 332 1.35 -10.46 -16.08
N ASP A 333 2.17 -9.87 -16.95
CA ASP A 333 2.80 -10.55 -18.08
C ASP A 333 4.12 -11.19 -17.64
N LEU A 334 4.18 -12.52 -17.73
CA LEU A 334 5.36 -13.31 -17.39
C LEU A 334 6.36 -13.41 -18.56
N SER A 335 6.14 -12.69 -19.66
CA SER A 335 7.09 -12.62 -20.77
C SER A 335 8.44 -12.07 -20.30
N GLY A 336 9.50 -12.85 -20.50
CA GLY A 336 10.87 -12.50 -20.09
C GLY A 336 11.24 -12.96 -18.68
N TRP A 337 10.27 -13.38 -17.86
CA TRP A 337 10.53 -14.01 -16.57
C TRP A 337 11.13 -15.40 -16.76
N SER A 338 11.77 -15.94 -15.72
CA SER A 338 12.29 -17.30 -15.74
C SER A 338 12.29 -17.97 -14.37
N ILE A 339 12.22 -19.30 -14.38
CA ILE A 339 12.56 -20.14 -13.24
C ILE A 339 13.94 -20.73 -13.46
N VAL A 340 14.84 -20.57 -12.49
CA VAL A 340 16.18 -21.14 -12.51
C VAL A 340 16.29 -22.20 -11.42
N ALA A 341 16.60 -23.43 -11.81
CA ALA A 341 16.77 -24.54 -10.87
C ALA A 341 18.24 -24.72 -10.49
N TYR A 342 18.47 -24.99 -9.21
CA TYR A 342 19.77 -25.02 -8.55
C TYR A 342 20.04 -26.35 -7.87
N ASN A 343 21.25 -26.87 -8.06
CA ASN A 343 21.69 -28.13 -7.47
C ASN A 343 22.32 -27.89 -6.10
N GLY A 344 21.83 -28.56 -5.07
CA GLY A 344 22.30 -28.48 -3.68
C GLY A 344 23.74 -28.95 -3.48
N ASN A 345 24.20 -29.87 -4.31
CA ASN A 345 25.59 -30.31 -4.36
C ASN A 345 26.45 -29.33 -5.18
N GLY A 346 26.70 -28.17 -4.58
CA GLY A 346 27.63 -27.15 -5.08
C GLY A 346 26.97 -25.83 -5.50
N GLY A 347 25.65 -25.71 -5.40
CA GLY A 347 24.89 -24.47 -5.61
C GLY A 347 24.82 -24.01 -7.05
N SER A 348 25.19 -24.84 -8.03
CA SER A 348 25.22 -24.42 -9.43
C SER A 348 23.84 -24.46 -10.07
N ALA A 349 23.52 -23.46 -10.89
CA ALA A 349 22.32 -23.48 -11.73
C ALA A 349 22.47 -24.61 -12.77
N TYR A 350 21.46 -25.47 -12.89
CA TYR A 350 21.46 -26.59 -13.83
C TYR A 350 20.37 -26.51 -14.89
N LYS A 351 19.37 -25.64 -14.69
CA LYS A 351 18.26 -25.44 -15.62
C LYS A 351 17.71 -24.03 -15.53
N THR A 352 17.30 -23.49 -16.67
CA THR A 352 16.51 -22.25 -16.76
C THR A 352 15.33 -22.51 -17.67
N THR A 353 14.14 -22.21 -17.18
CA THR A 353 12.88 -22.28 -17.93
C THR A 353 12.37 -20.86 -18.10
N SER A 354 12.27 -20.39 -19.34
CA SER A 354 11.62 -19.10 -19.64
C SER A 354 10.12 -19.22 -19.45
N LEU A 355 9.52 -18.21 -18.83
CA LEU A 355 8.09 -18.09 -18.65
C LEU A 355 7.47 -17.20 -19.74
N SER A 356 6.16 -17.32 -19.89
CA SER A 356 5.36 -16.49 -20.78
C SER A 356 3.89 -16.66 -20.45
N GLY A 357 3.06 -15.72 -20.87
CA GLY A 357 1.63 -15.71 -20.61
C GLY A 357 1.26 -14.66 -19.59
N THR A 358 -0.04 -14.44 -19.42
CA THR A 358 -0.58 -13.41 -18.53
C THR A 358 -1.37 -14.07 -17.43
N ILE A 359 -1.14 -13.68 -16.18
CA ILE A 359 -1.92 -14.17 -15.04
C ILE A 359 -3.36 -13.66 -15.18
N SER A 360 -4.34 -14.57 -15.20
CA SER A 360 -5.76 -14.21 -15.28
C SER A 360 -6.36 -14.02 -13.90
N ASN A 361 -7.35 -13.13 -13.75
CA ASN A 361 -8.14 -13.01 -12.52
C ASN A 361 -8.94 -14.30 -12.26
N GLN A 362 -8.58 -15.02 -11.20
CA GLN A 362 -9.26 -16.21 -10.68
C GLN A 362 -9.99 -15.92 -9.37
N ASP A 363 -9.39 -15.10 -8.49
CA ASP A 363 -9.96 -14.68 -7.21
C ASP A 363 -9.41 -13.31 -6.80
N ASN A 364 -10.30 -12.40 -6.38
CA ASN A 364 -9.99 -11.07 -5.87
C ASN A 364 -8.93 -10.22 -6.64
N GLY A 365 -8.82 -10.37 -7.97
CA GLY A 365 -7.82 -9.62 -8.75
C GLY A 365 -6.46 -10.30 -8.86
N PHE A 366 -6.34 -11.55 -8.42
CA PHE A 366 -5.16 -12.40 -8.51
C PHE A 366 -5.49 -13.71 -9.24
N GLY A 367 -4.47 -14.43 -9.65
CA GLY A 367 -4.63 -15.80 -10.15
C GLY A 367 -3.31 -16.49 -10.37
N THR A 368 -3.34 -17.61 -11.11
CA THR A 368 -2.19 -18.50 -11.26
C THR A 368 -1.92 -18.92 -12.70
N VAL A 369 -0.66 -19.30 -13.00
CA VAL A 369 -0.23 -19.89 -14.27
C VAL A 369 0.78 -21.00 -14.00
N ALA A 370 0.48 -22.22 -14.48
CA ALA A 370 1.30 -23.40 -14.27
C ALA A 370 2.31 -23.65 -15.40
N PHE A 371 3.54 -24.00 -15.02
CA PHE A 371 4.61 -24.34 -15.95
C PHE A 371 5.12 -25.76 -15.68
N TYR A 372 4.97 -26.66 -16.65
CA TYR A 372 5.52 -28.02 -16.56
C TYR A 372 7.02 -28.01 -16.85
N ILE A 373 7.83 -28.41 -15.86
CA ILE A 373 9.29 -28.38 -15.92
C ILE A 373 9.85 -29.77 -15.65
N SER A 374 10.10 -30.55 -16.70
CA SER A 374 10.67 -31.89 -16.55
C SER A 374 12.11 -31.86 -16.04
N GLY A 375 12.50 -32.77 -15.16
CA GLY A 375 13.87 -33.00 -14.68
C GLY A 375 14.33 -31.98 -13.65
N LEU A 376 13.44 -31.56 -12.76
CA LEU A 376 13.81 -31.02 -11.46
C LEU A 376 14.53 -32.12 -10.67
N GLN A 377 15.44 -31.71 -9.80
CA GLN A 377 16.24 -32.62 -8.99
C GLN A 377 15.59 -32.76 -7.61
N ASN A 378 15.74 -33.93 -6.99
CA ASN A 378 15.11 -34.30 -5.71
C ASN A 378 16.16 -34.54 -4.61
N GLY A 379 17.27 -33.80 -4.64
CA GLY A 379 18.33 -33.88 -3.64
C GLY A 379 18.12 -32.91 -2.48
N ALA A 380 18.57 -33.31 -1.29
CA ALA A 380 18.71 -32.40 -0.14
C ALA A 380 20.01 -31.57 -0.27
N SER A 381 20.00 -30.25 -0.46
CA SER A 381 18.87 -29.33 -0.70
C SER A 381 18.98 -28.71 -2.09
N ASP A 382 18.06 -29.03 -3.00
CA ASP A 382 17.91 -28.38 -4.31
C ASP A 382 16.92 -27.19 -4.21
N GLY A 383 16.92 -26.31 -5.22
CA GLY A 383 16.08 -25.11 -5.16
C GLY A 383 15.70 -24.49 -6.49
N LEU A 384 14.80 -23.51 -6.41
CA LEU A 384 14.18 -22.79 -7.52
C LEU A 384 14.24 -21.29 -7.25
N ALA A 385 14.77 -20.52 -8.19
CA ALA A 385 14.70 -19.06 -8.16
C ALA A 385 13.71 -18.56 -9.21
N LEU A 386 12.79 -17.69 -8.80
CA LEU A 386 11.94 -16.91 -9.70
C LEU A 386 12.66 -15.62 -10.05
N ILE A 387 12.87 -15.39 -11.35
CA ILE A 387 13.58 -14.24 -11.88
C ILE A 387 12.61 -13.43 -12.74
N ASP A 388 12.54 -12.13 -12.50
CA ASP A 388 11.69 -11.23 -13.28
C ASP A 388 12.22 -10.98 -14.69
N SER A 389 11.48 -10.17 -15.46
CA SER A 389 11.82 -9.82 -16.85
C SER A 389 13.10 -8.97 -17.00
N VAL A 390 13.58 -8.33 -15.93
CA VAL A 390 14.79 -7.50 -15.93
C VAL A 390 16.01 -8.20 -15.31
N GLY A 391 15.81 -9.41 -14.77
CA GLY A 391 16.86 -10.26 -14.22
C GLY A 391 16.98 -10.24 -12.70
N SER A 392 16.04 -9.62 -11.97
CA SER A 392 16.04 -9.59 -10.50
C SER A 392 15.54 -10.92 -9.93
N VAL A 393 16.13 -11.34 -8.81
CA VAL A 393 15.68 -12.52 -8.06
C VAL A 393 14.49 -12.12 -7.19
N ILE A 394 13.29 -12.57 -7.56
CA ILE A 394 12.05 -12.31 -6.82
C ILE A 394 11.92 -13.26 -5.64
N GLN A 395 12.20 -14.54 -5.86
CA GLN A 395 12.28 -15.55 -4.81
C GLN A 395 13.42 -16.50 -5.07
N PHE A 396 14.03 -17.01 -4.00
CA PHE A 396 14.90 -18.17 -4.07
C PHE A 396 14.51 -19.15 -2.98
N LEU A 397 13.78 -20.19 -3.38
CA LEU A 397 13.24 -21.21 -2.50
C LEU A 397 14.04 -22.51 -2.65
N SER A 398 14.10 -23.29 -1.60
CA SER A 398 14.66 -24.64 -1.60
C SER A 398 13.79 -25.60 -0.81
N TYR A 399 13.97 -26.88 -1.06
CA TYR A 399 13.32 -27.95 -0.32
C TYR A 399 14.36 -28.85 0.33
N GLU A 400 13.98 -29.45 1.46
CA GLU A 400 14.81 -30.34 2.26
C GLU A 400 16.09 -29.68 2.85
N GLY A 401 16.06 -28.37 3.05
CA GLY A 401 17.14 -27.56 3.59
C GLY A 401 17.43 -26.30 2.76
N THR A 402 18.49 -25.57 3.10
CA THR A 402 18.93 -24.38 2.36
C THR A 402 20.15 -24.67 1.48
N LEU A 403 20.36 -23.86 0.45
CA LEU A 403 21.59 -23.83 -0.35
C LEU A 403 21.99 -22.39 -0.68
N THR A 404 23.27 -22.17 -0.98
CA THR A 404 23.74 -20.89 -1.53
C THR A 404 24.10 -21.09 -2.99
N ALA A 405 23.52 -20.28 -3.87
CA ALA A 405 23.79 -20.37 -5.30
C ALA A 405 25.21 -19.88 -5.62
N THR A 406 25.90 -20.59 -6.51
CA THR A 406 27.28 -20.31 -6.94
C THR A 406 27.38 -19.86 -8.39
N SER A 407 26.25 -19.82 -9.11
CA SER A 407 26.13 -19.36 -10.50
C SER A 407 24.70 -18.92 -10.81
N GLY A 408 24.40 -18.53 -12.06
CA GLY A 408 23.07 -18.06 -12.47
C GLY A 408 22.66 -16.74 -11.82
N ALA A 409 21.39 -16.35 -12.00
CA ALA A 409 20.86 -15.07 -11.54
C ALA A 409 20.88 -14.92 -10.01
N ALA A 410 20.70 -16.01 -9.25
CA ALA A 410 20.78 -16.03 -7.79
C ALA A 410 22.20 -16.20 -7.23
N SER A 411 23.26 -16.07 -8.03
CA SER A 411 24.64 -16.28 -7.57
C SER A 411 24.98 -15.43 -6.33
N GLY A 412 25.38 -16.08 -5.25
CA GLY A 412 25.71 -15.45 -3.95
C GLY A 412 24.52 -15.29 -3.00
N VAL A 413 23.30 -15.59 -3.44
CA VAL A 413 22.08 -15.59 -2.62
C VAL A 413 21.91 -16.96 -1.95
N THR A 414 21.45 -16.96 -0.70
CA THR A 414 21.05 -18.18 0.02
C THR A 414 19.55 -18.35 -0.08
N SER A 415 19.10 -19.56 -0.40
CA SER A 415 17.68 -19.87 -0.51
C SER A 415 16.98 -19.93 0.84
N THR A 416 15.67 -19.73 0.82
CA THR A 416 14.76 -20.00 1.94
C THR A 416 14.21 -21.43 1.81
N ASP A 417 14.39 -22.24 2.85
CA ASP A 417 13.80 -23.59 2.91
C ASP A 417 12.29 -23.48 3.13
N ILE A 418 11.50 -24.12 2.27
CA ILE A 418 10.03 -24.09 2.34
C ILE A 418 9.48 -24.94 3.50
N GLY A 419 10.31 -25.79 4.12
CA GLY A 419 9.96 -26.53 5.34
C GLY A 419 9.04 -27.74 5.16
N VAL A 420 8.62 -28.02 3.92
CA VAL A 420 7.87 -29.21 3.50
C VAL A 420 8.57 -29.87 2.31
N SER A 421 8.33 -31.16 2.10
CA SER A 421 8.99 -31.90 1.02
C SER A 421 8.09 -32.96 0.39
N GLU A 422 8.42 -33.31 -0.84
CA GLU A 422 7.92 -34.51 -1.49
C GLU A 422 8.88 -35.66 -1.21
N THR A 423 8.40 -36.89 -1.43
CA THR A 423 9.20 -38.09 -1.27
C THR A 423 8.92 -39.03 -2.43
N SER A 424 9.77 -40.03 -2.60
CA SER A 424 9.51 -41.20 -3.47
C SER A 424 8.22 -42.00 -3.15
N SER A 425 7.47 -41.60 -2.12
CA SER A 425 6.14 -42.13 -1.78
C SER A 425 4.98 -41.15 -2.00
N THR A 426 5.26 -39.90 -2.39
CA THR A 426 4.23 -38.92 -2.77
C THR A 426 3.38 -39.46 -3.91
N SER A 427 2.06 -39.30 -3.80
CA SER A 427 1.13 -39.83 -4.80
C SER A 427 1.25 -39.05 -6.11
N ILE A 428 1.12 -39.73 -7.25
CA ILE A 428 1.08 -39.06 -8.55
C ILE A 428 -0.11 -38.09 -8.60
N GLY A 429 0.13 -36.84 -9.03
CA GLY A 429 -0.87 -35.77 -9.06
C GLY A 429 -1.02 -35.02 -7.74
N TYR A 430 -0.03 -35.13 -6.86
CA TYR A 430 0.09 -34.31 -5.66
C TYR A 430 1.26 -33.35 -5.80
N SER A 431 1.22 -32.23 -5.10
CA SER A 431 2.22 -31.17 -5.13
C SER A 431 2.29 -30.45 -3.79
N LEU A 432 3.40 -29.76 -3.53
CA LEU A 432 3.51 -28.77 -2.46
C LEU A 432 2.81 -27.49 -2.91
N GLN A 433 2.04 -26.88 -2.01
CA GLN A 433 1.15 -25.77 -2.35
C GLN A 433 1.15 -24.74 -1.21
N LEU A 434 1.04 -23.47 -1.56
CA LEU A 434 0.72 -22.43 -0.58
C LEU A 434 -0.77 -22.51 -0.18
N SER A 435 -1.05 -22.33 1.12
CA SER A 435 -2.40 -22.17 1.67
C SER A 435 -2.47 -20.95 2.59
N GLY A 436 -3.68 -20.40 2.79
CA GLY A 436 -3.88 -19.18 3.57
C GLY A 436 -4.84 -18.20 2.89
N SER A 437 -4.90 -16.98 3.40
CA SER A 437 -5.70 -15.90 2.81
C SER A 437 -4.94 -14.60 2.87
N GLY A 438 -4.76 -13.95 1.73
CA GLY A 438 -4.00 -12.71 1.60
C GLY A 438 -3.62 -12.44 0.16
N GLN A 439 -2.80 -11.41 -0.06
CA GLN A 439 -2.51 -10.88 -1.39
C GLN A 439 -1.01 -10.84 -1.70
N SER A 440 -0.18 -11.31 -0.75
CA SER A 440 1.27 -11.37 -0.85
C SER A 440 1.81 -12.74 -0.46
N TYR A 441 3.03 -13.09 -0.90
CA TYR A 441 3.66 -14.38 -0.59
C TYR A 441 3.70 -14.68 0.92
N ASP A 442 3.98 -13.67 1.75
CA ASP A 442 4.16 -13.83 3.19
C ASP A 442 2.83 -14.08 3.95
N ASP A 443 1.68 -13.90 3.30
CA ASP A 443 0.37 -14.22 3.85
C ASP A 443 0.06 -15.73 3.81
N PHE A 444 0.86 -16.49 3.08
CA PHE A 444 0.64 -17.91 2.84
C PHE A 444 1.69 -18.79 3.51
N THR A 445 1.33 -20.05 3.73
CA THR A 445 2.23 -21.07 4.29
C THR A 445 2.27 -22.27 3.37
N TRP A 446 3.47 -22.83 3.16
CA TRP A 446 3.67 -24.06 2.42
C TRP A 446 3.09 -25.27 3.16
N GLU A 447 2.27 -26.04 2.46
CA GLU A 447 1.62 -27.24 2.99
C GLU A 447 2.28 -28.52 2.47
N SER A 448 2.09 -29.61 3.24
CA SER A 448 2.45 -30.96 2.80
C SER A 448 1.72 -31.35 1.51
N PRO A 449 2.24 -32.32 0.72
CA PRO A 449 1.68 -32.63 -0.59
C PRO A 449 0.17 -32.88 -0.58
N ALA A 450 -0.56 -32.18 -1.45
CA ALA A 450 -2.00 -32.28 -1.67
C ALA A 450 -2.31 -32.40 -3.16
N SER A 451 -3.56 -32.69 -3.54
CA SER A 451 -3.96 -32.83 -4.96
C SER A 451 -3.60 -31.56 -5.75
N SER A 452 -2.79 -31.70 -6.80
CA SER A 452 -2.26 -30.57 -7.60
C SER A 452 -3.36 -29.72 -8.24
N THR A 453 -3.13 -28.42 -8.35
CA THR A 453 -4.11 -27.41 -8.77
C THR A 453 -3.64 -26.55 -9.95
N PRO A 454 -3.02 -27.13 -11.02
CA PRO A 454 -2.43 -26.33 -12.09
C PRO A 454 -3.45 -25.42 -12.78
N ASP A 455 -3.06 -24.16 -12.97
CA ASP A 455 -3.85 -23.07 -13.52
C ASP A 455 -5.15 -22.80 -12.71
N SER A 456 -5.12 -23.06 -11.40
CA SER A 456 -6.23 -22.79 -10.48
C SER A 456 -5.71 -22.39 -9.10
N VAL A 457 -6.55 -21.69 -8.31
CA VAL A 457 -6.24 -21.37 -6.91
C VAL A 457 -6.00 -22.66 -6.11
N ASN A 458 -4.96 -22.67 -5.26
CA ASN A 458 -4.59 -23.84 -4.46
C ASN A 458 -5.68 -24.26 -3.47
N ASN A 459 -5.53 -25.47 -2.94
CA ASN A 459 -6.41 -25.97 -1.89
C ASN A 459 -6.28 -25.11 -0.62
N ASN A 460 -7.41 -24.58 -0.12
CA ASN A 460 -7.47 -23.70 1.06
C ASN A 460 -6.67 -22.38 0.89
N GLN A 461 -6.51 -21.92 -0.35
CA GLN A 461 -6.01 -20.59 -0.67
C GLN A 461 -7.19 -19.68 -1.07
N SER A 462 -7.11 -18.41 -0.65
CA SER A 462 -7.97 -17.32 -1.10
C SER A 462 -7.10 -16.10 -1.31
N PHE A 463 -7.31 -15.39 -2.42
CA PHE A 463 -6.65 -14.10 -2.65
C PHE A 463 -7.50 -12.93 -2.11
#